data_AF-B1ZM70-F1
#
_entry.id   AF-B1ZM70-F1
#
_cell.length_a   1.000
_cell.length_b   1.000
_cell.length_c   1.000
_cell.angle_alpha   90.00
_cell.angle_beta   90.00
_cell.angle_gamma   90.00
#
_symmetry.space_group_name_H-M   'P 1'
#
loop_
_entity.id
_entity.type
_entity.pdbx_description
1 polymer ?
#
loop_
_entity_poly.entity_id
_entity_poly.type
_entity_poly.pdbx_seq_one_letter_code
_entity_poly.pdbx_strand_id
1 'polypeptide(L)'
;MAPEAQALILRNTDKNDEVARVELSNTCGVAALSRDPYGFGALLAELRALDPANDDPELDALLDGLDAAVPADPVTDVVTSTPAPAASSSRSSPPVVVTEVVTKAPARTRRKRVRSGLRQREDARTMRAVARGRAGEVVEHLHSPSSTSSSPTSPKKNANDNDEPETTKTSTGRGRMIASWENAGELPRIIATNRALDRFGVPMAFSVNFDPKLIKAGNDNDRGLLDYMRRRIALGLKRALGETPPLWVAIETDDDGRPHLHGGIALTDKHAPAVVLGALAKAGGNWTRQGSAPADLRPQHDPDGWAVYPFKRKERTRRDLRQAAGLPPDARVGLYAASAELLAEGRHIHEEQRQVIGRR
;
A
#
# COMPACT_ATOMS: atom_id res chain seq x y z
N MET A 1 57.83 -47.94 -16.78
CA MET A 1 56.59 -47.23 -16.41
C MET A 1 56.74 -45.79 -16.87
N ALA A 2 55.68 -45.24 -17.48
CA ALA A 2 55.71 -44.12 -18.42
C ALA A 2 56.36 -42.82 -17.91
N PRO A 3 56.97 -42.01 -18.81
CA PRO A 3 57.55 -40.71 -18.52
C PRO A 3 56.68 -39.52 -19.00
N GLU A 4 57.14 -38.31 -18.65
CA GLU A 4 56.99 -37.02 -19.36
C GLU A 4 55.61 -36.33 -19.47
N ALA A 5 55.58 -35.05 -19.05
CA ALA A 5 55.55 -33.92 -20.00
C ALA A 5 55.67 -32.55 -19.28
N GLN A 6 56.66 -31.77 -19.70
CA GLN A 6 56.76 -30.31 -19.51
C GLN A 6 56.43 -29.61 -20.84
N ALA A 7 56.17 -28.28 -20.73
CA ALA A 7 56.14 -27.26 -21.80
C ALA A 7 54.78 -27.13 -22.53
N LEU A 8 54.33 -25.99 -23.06
CA LEU A 8 54.82 -24.62 -23.19
C LEU A 8 53.61 -23.74 -23.58
N ILE A 9 53.75 -22.43 -23.34
CA ILE A 9 52.90 -21.28 -23.66
C ILE A 9 52.75 -21.07 -25.19
N LEU A 10 51.58 -20.61 -25.69
CA LEU A 10 51.36 -19.36 -26.48
C LEU A 10 50.11 -19.37 -27.41
N ARG A 11 49.31 -18.32 -27.22
CA ARG A 11 48.66 -17.40 -28.20
C ARG A 11 47.44 -17.81 -29.05
N ASN A 12 46.42 -16.94 -28.91
CA ASN A 12 45.54 -16.29 -29.90
C ASN A 12 44.81 -17.14 -30.94
N THR A 13 43.49 -16.95 -31.02
CA THR A 13 42.86 -16.17 -32.11
C THR A 13 41.41 -15.81 -31.78
N ASP A 14 41.08 -14.54 -32.02
CA ASP A 14 39.74 -14.00 -32.22
C ASP A 14 38.92 -14.82 -33.23
N LYS A 15 37.62 -15.01 -32.95
CA LYS A 15 36.58 -15.06 -33.98
C LYS A 15 35.29 -14.42 -33.50
N ASN A 16 34.96 -13.33 -34.18
CA ASN A 16 33.62 -12.76 -34.33
C ASN A 16 32.65 -13.84 -34.82
N ASP A 17 31.43 -13.88 -34.29
CA ASP A 17 30.26 -14.41 -35.00
C ASP A 17 29.03 -13.52 -34.72
N GLU A 18 28.61 -12.87 -35.81
CA GLU A 18 27.23 -12.62 -36.25
C GLU A 18 26.13 -12.32 -35.23
N VAL A 19 25.79 -11.03 -35.13
CA VAL A 19 24.49 -10.57 -34.62
C VAL A 19 23.47 -10.61 -35.76
N ALA A 20 22.61 -11.62 -35.76
CA ALA A 20 21.43 -11.69 -36.61
C ALA A 20 20.42 -10.59 -36.21
N ARG A 21 20.20 -9.64 -37.12
CA ARG A 21 19.05 -8.72 -37.09
C ARG A 21 17.78 -9.52 -37.43
N VAL A 22 16.91 -9.70 -36.44
CA VAL A 22 15.54 -10.15 -36.67
C VAL A 22 14.68 -8.91 -36.94
N GLU A 23 14.35 -8.69 -38.22
CA GLU A 23 13.26 -7.80 -38.60
C GLU A 23 11.93 -8.47 -38.24
N LEU A 24 11.22 -7.92 -37.24
CA LEU A 24 9.82 -8.24 -36.99
C LEU A 24 8.96 -7.27 -37.80
N SER A 25 8.34 -7.81 -38.85
CA SER A 25 7.27 -7.17 -39.61
C SER A 25 6.05 -6.96 -38.73
N ASN A 26 5.78 -5.70 -38.38
CA ASN A 26 4.53 -5.27 -37.79
C ASN A 26 3.46 -5.12 -38.88
N THR A 27 2.67 -6.16 -39.09
CA THR A 27 1.35 -6.05 -39.73
C THR A 27 0.34 -6.90 -38.95
N CYS A 28 -0.32 -6.27 -37.97
CA CYS A 28 -1.54 -6.80 -37.37
C CYS A 28 -2.61 -5.70 -37.42
N GLY A 29 -3.75 -6.05 -38.02
CA GLY A 29 -4.84 -5.14 -38.34
C GLY A 29 -5.44 -4.46 -37.12
N VAL A 30 -5.68 -3.16 -37.26
CA VAL A 30 -6.38 -2.34 -36.28
C VAL A 30 -7.87 -2.65 -36.41
N ALA A 31 -8.41 -3.44 -35.47
CA ALA A 31 -9.85 -3.49 -35.25
C ALA A 31 -10.25 -2.24 -34.45
N ALA A 32 -11.16 -1.43 -35.00
CA ALA A 32 -11.66 -0.22 -34.36
C ALA A 32 -12.46 -0.57 -33.10
N LEU A 33 -11.88 -0.24 -31.93
CA LEU A 33 -12.57 -0.29 -30.64
C LEU A 33 -13.52 0.91 -30.52
N SER A 34 -14.76 0.63 -30.12
CA SER A 34 -15.80 1.60 -29.73
C SER A 34 -15.27 2.59 -28.68
N ARG A 35 -15.57 3.89 -28.87
CA ARG A 35 -14.87 5.01 -28.21
C ARG A 35 -15.63 5.73 -27.10
N ASP A 36 -16.78 5.24 -26.65
CA ASP A 36 -17.33 5.64 -25.33
C ASP A 36 -18.19 4.54 -24.69
N PRO A 37 -17.57 3.49 -24.12
CA PRO A 37 -18.32 2.45 -23.40
C PRO A 37 -18.75 2.88 -21.98
N TYR A 38 -18.49 4.12 -21.56
CA TYR A 38 -18.70 4.57 -20.18
C TYR A 38 -19.61 5.78 -20.03
N GLY A 39 -20.14 6.34 -21.12
CA GLY A 39 -21.11 7.44 -21.07
C GLY A 39 -20.52 8.68 -20.42
N PHE A 40 -19.28 9.03 -20.79
CA PHE A 40 -18.53 10.11 -20.15
C PHE A 40 -19.24 11.47 -20.29
N GLY A 41 -19.95 11.69 -21.41
CA GLY A 41 -20.80 12.88 -21.61
C GLY A 41 -21.98 12.97 -20.64
N ALA A 42 -22.59 11.85 -20.27
CA ALA A 42 -23.69 11.83 -19.29
C ALA A 42 -23.17 12.11 -17.86
N LEU A 43 -21.97 11.61 -17.54
CA LEU A 43 -21.30 11.86 -16.26
C LEU A 43 -20.93 13.35 -16.08
N LEU A 44 -20.45 14.02 -17.14
CA LEU A 44 -20.15 15.45 -17.11
C LEU A 44 -21.41 16.30 -16.94
N ALA A 45 -22.51 15.95 -17.61
CA ALA A 45 -23.78 16.64 -17.47
C ALA A 45 -24.38 16.49 -16.06
N GLU A 46 -24.21 15.32 -15.44
CA GLU A 46 -24.67 15.03 -14.08
C GLU A 46 -23.78 15.72 -13.01
N LEU A 47 -22.47 15.80 -13.24
CA LEU A 47 -21.53 16.58 -12.41
C LEU A 47 -21.86 18.08 -12.43
N ARG A 48 -22.21 18.65 -13.59
CA ARG A 48 -22.68 20.04 -13.72
C ARG A 48 -24.01 20.29 -12.99
N ALA A 49 -24.86 19.28 -12.86
CA ALA A 49 -26.15 19.39 -12.17
C ALA A 49 -26.04 19.25 -10.63
N LEU A 50 -24.99 18.61 -10.13
CA LEU A 50 -24.78 18.33 -8.70
C LEU A 50 -24.10 19.47 -7.94
N ASP A 51 -23.53 20.45 -8.63
CA ASP A 51 -22.89 21.62 -8.01
C ASP A 51 -23.14 22.92 -8.82
N PRO A 52 -24.35 23.49 -8.75
CA PRO A 52 -24.69 24.74 -9.46
C PRO A 52 -23.99 25.99 -8.88
N ALA A 53 -23.10 25.83 -7.89
CA ALA A 53 -22.45 26.91 -7.15
C ALA A 53 -20.91 26.85 -7.25
N ASN A 54 -20.37 26.18 -8.28
CA ASN A 54 -18.94 26.20 -8.54
C ASN A 54 -18.56 27.53 -9.23
N ASP A 55 -18.18 28.54 -8.45
CA ASP A 55 -17.75 29.86 -8.91
C ASP A 55 -16.32 29.86 -9.53
N ASP A 56 -15.96 28.82 -10.29
CA ASP A 56 -14.64 28.71 -10.96
C ASP A 56 -14.78 28.81 -12.49
N PRO A 57 -14.71 30.04 -13.04
CA PRO A 57 -14.90 30.28 -14.47
C PRO A 57 -13.79 29.68 -15.36
N GLU A 58 -12.63 29.31 -14.80
CA GLU A 58 -11.57 28.64 -15.57
C GLU A 58 -11.89 27.16 -15.80
N LEU A 59 -12.52 26.50 -14.83
CA LEU A 59 -12.93 25.10 -14.96
C LEU A 59 -14.08 24.95 -15.97
N ASP A 60 -15.04 25.89 -15.98
CA ASP A 60 -16.15 25.89 -16.93
C ASP A 60 -15.67 26.07 -18.38
N ALA A 61 -14.73 27.00 -18.60
CA ALA A 61 -14.12 27.23 -19.92
C ALA A 61 -13.35 26.00 -20.44
N LEU A 62 -12.74 25.23 -19.54
CA LEU A 62 -12.01 24.00 -19.88
C LEU A 62 -12.96 22.84 -20.22
N LEU A 63 -14.11 22.77 -19.55
CA LEU A 63 -15.15 21.77 -19.79
C LEU A 63 -15.94 22.05 -21.08
N ASP A 64 -16.20 23.30 -21.41
CA ASP A 64 -16.89 23.69 -22.65
C ASP A 64 -16.05 23.45 -23.91
N GLY A 65 -14.72 23.39 -23.78
CA GLY A 65 -13.81 23.03 -24.87
C GLY A 65 -13.84 21.55 -25.29
N LEU A 66 -14.47 20.67 -24.49
CA LEU A 66 -14.46 19.21 -24.69
C LEU A 66 -15.64 18.68 -25.53
N ASP A 67 -16.69 19.48 -25.75
CA ASP A 67 -17.94 19.02 -26.41
C ASP A 67 -17.91 19.06 -27.95
N ALA A 68 -16.84 19.55 -28.58
CA ALA A 68 -16.77 19.72 -30.03
C ALA A 68 -15.98 18.60 -30.72
N ALA A 69 -16.54 17.37 -30.78
CA ALA A 69 -16.48 16.48 -31.96
C ALA A 69 -16.74 15.00 -31.62
N VAL A 70 -18.00 14.54 -31.61
CA VAL A 70 -18.29 13.15 -32.02
C VAL A 70 -19.72 13.04 -32.59
N PRO A 71 -19.92 12.61 -33.85
CA PRO A 71 -21.23 12.26 -34.37
C PRO A 71 -21.64 10.85 -33.93
N ALA A 72 -22.92 10.68 -33.57
CA ALA A 72 -23.48 9.42 -33.10
C ALA A 72 -24.02 8.56 -34.25
N ASP A 73 -23.69 7.27 -34.26
CA ASP A 73 -24.34 6.24 -35.08
C ASP A 73 -24.99 5.15 -34.19
N PRO A 74 -26.11 4.55 -34.62
CA PRO A 74 -26.94 3.68 -33.78
C PRO A 74 -26.48 2.20 -33.79
N VAL A 75 -26.56 1.57 -32.61
CA VAL A 75 -26.25 0.14 -32.39
C VAL A 75 -27.52 -0.71 -32.51
N THR A 76 -27.45 -1.83 -33.22
CA THR A 76 -28.49 -2.86 -33.31
C THR A 76 -28.22 -4.03 -32.35
N ASP A 77 -29.26 -4.45 -31.63
CA ASP A 77 -29.26 -5.58 -30.69
C ASP A 77 -29.33 -6.94 -31.39
N VAL A 78 -28.53 -7.91 -30.93
CA VAL A 78 -28.70 -9.34 -31.23
C VAL A 78 -28.80 -10.12 -29.92
N VAL A 79 -30.02 -10.58 -29.65
CA VAL A 79 -30.38 -11.52 -28.57
C VAL A 79 -30.11 -12.94 -29.05
N THR A 80 -29.45 -13.78 -28.26
CA THR A 80 -29.47 -15.23 -28.46
C THR A 80 -29.58 -15.97 -27.13
N SER A 81 -30.73 -16.62 -26.96
CA SER A 81 -31.11 -17.44 -25.81
C SER A 81 -30.49 -18.84 -25.92
N THR A 82 -29.97 -19.39 -24.83
CA THR A 82 -29.53 -20.80 -24.73
C THR A 82 -30.23 -21.49 -23.55
N PRO A 83 -30.74 -22.73 -23.71
CA PRO A 83 -31.55 -23.40 -22.69
C PRO A 83 -30.72 -24.22 -21.68
N ALA A 84 -31.34 -24.42 -20.50
CA ALA A 84 -30.79 -25.08 -19.32
C ALA A 84 -30.70 -26.62 -19.44
N PRO A 85 -29.76 -27.27 -18.72
CA PRO A 85 -29.85 -28.69 -18.46
C PRO A 85 -30.19 -29.05 -16.99
N ALA A 86 -30.87 -30.20 -16.94
CA ALA A 86 -31.46 -31.00 -15.87
C ALA A 86 -30.78 -31.05 -14.48
N ALA A 87 -31.66 -31.18 -13.48
CA ALA A 87 -31.39 -31.47 -12.09
C ALA A 87 -30.76 -32.86 -11.89
N SER A 88 -29.75 -32.95 -11.01
CA SER A 88 -29.22 -34.20 -10.49
C SER A 88 -29.10 -34.18 -8.96
N SER A 89 -29.83 -35.12 -8.37
CA SER A 89 -29.49 -36.01 -7.24
C SER A 89 -28.93 -35.41 -5.95
N SER A 90 -29.79 -35.43 -4.94
CA SER A 90 -29.52 -35.28 -3.52
C SER A 90 -28.59 -36.38 -2.98
N ARG A 91 -27.40 -35.99 -2.49
CA ARG A 91 -26.59 -36.80 -1.57
C ARG A 91 -26.69 -36.23 -0.17
N SER A 92 -27.40 -36.96 0.68
CA SER A 92 -27.41 -36.81 2.14
C SER A 92 -25.98 -36.97 2.67
N SER A 93 -25.45 -35.93 3.30
CA SER A 93 -24.18 -35.98 4.04
C SER A 93 -24.49 -36.18 5.53
N PRO A 94 -23.75 -37.05 6.24
CA PRO A 94 -23.95 -37.27 7.67
C PRO A 94 -23.54 -36.04 8.50
N PRO A 95 -24.12 -35.88 9.71
CA PRO A 95 -23.88 -34.71 10.55
C PRO A 95 -22.43 -34.65 11.02
N VAL A 96 -21.74 -33.57 10.67
CA VAL A 96 -20.44 -33.21 11.23
C VAL A 96 -20.67 -32.71 12.65
N VAL A 97 -20.26 -33.50 13.63
CA VAL A 97 -20.19 -33.10 15.04
C VAL A 97 -19.03 -32.11 15.19
N VAL A 98 -19.36 -30.81 15.17
CA VAL A 98 -18.42 -29.74 15.51
C VAL A 98 -18.29 -29.73 17.03
N THR A 99 -17.17 -30.24 17.53
CA THR A 99 -16.78 -30.08 18.92
C THR A 99 -16.39 -28.61 19.16
N GLU A 100 -17.21 -27.90 19.94
CA GLU A 100 -16.89 -26.59 20.50
C GLU A 100 -15.61 -26.68 21.34
N VAL A 101 -14.52 -26.16 20.79
CA VAL A 101 -13.34 -25.79 21.58
C VAL A 101 -13.34 -24.28 21.69
N VAL A 102 -14.23 -23.75 22.52
CA VAL A 102 -14.16 -22.36 23.00
C VAL A 102 -13.06 -22.30 24.06
N THR A 103 -11.80 -22.24 23.62
CA THR A 103 -10.71 -21.87 24.53
C THR A 103 -10.79 -20.37 24.77
N LYS A 104 -11.35 -19.98 25.93
CA LYS A 104 -11.11 -18.66 26.53
C LYS A 104 -9.60 -18.43 26.54
N ALA A 105 -9.14 -17.45 25.78
CA ALA A 105 -7.73 -17.09 25.76
C ALA A 105 -7.27 -16.75 27.19
N PRO A 106 -6.15 -17.31 27.67
CA PRO A 106 -5.66 -17.05 29.03
C PRO A 106 -5.41 -15.55 29.22
N ALA A 107 -5.86 -15.04 30.36
CA ALA A 107 -5.70 -13.64 30.74
C ALA A 107 -4.21 -13.27 30.75
N ARG A 108 -3.75 -12.62 29.67
CA ARG A 108 -2.37 -12.12 29.60
C ARG A 108 -2.22 -11.02 30.64
N THR A 109 -1.17 -11.13 31.47
CA THR A 109 -0.83 -10.15 32.50
C THR A 109 -0.82 -8.73 31.94
N ARG A 110 -1.48 -7.85 32.67
CA ARG A 110 -1.79 -6.46 32.32
C ARG A 110 -0.49 -5.67 32.15
N ARG A 111 0.12 -5.68 30.96
CA ARG A 111 1.28 -4.83 30.65
C ARG A 111 0.92 -3.37 30.94
N LYS A 112 1.73 -2.70 31.77
CA LYS A 112 1.59 -1.28 32.15
C LYS A 112 1.13 -0.45 30.94
N ARG A 113 0.04 0.30 31.10
CA ARG A 113 -0.51 1.22 30.09
C ARG A 113 0.64 2.06 29.55
N VAL A 114 1.06 1.74 28.33
CA VAL A 114 2.06 2.51 27.64
C VAL A 114 1.43 3.88 27.41
N ARG A 115 2.11 4.96 27.82
CA ARG A 115 1.87 6.34 27.37
C ARG A 115 2.17 6.44 25.84
N SER A 116 1.58 5.54 25.04
CA SER A 116 2.09 5.05 23.76
C SER A 116 1.85 5.97 22.59
N GLY A 117 0.79 6.77 22.59
CA GLY A 117 0.41 7.55 21.42
C GLY A 117 1.50 8.52 20.98
N LEU A 118 2.00 9.32 21.94
CA LEU A 118 3.08 10.27 21.71
C LEU A 118 4.39 9.56 21.35
N ARG A 119 4.77 8.53 22.10
CA ARG A 119 5.98 7.75 21.84
C ARG A 119 5.97 7.10 20.45
N GLN A 120 4.85 6.52 20.03
CA GLN A 120 4.70 5.93 18.69
C GLN A 120 4.89 6.95 17.58
N ARG A 121 4.32 8.16 17.76
CA ARG A 121 4.46 9.26 16.79
C ARG A 121 5.89 9.75 16.74
N GLU A 122 6.56 9.83 17.88
CA GLU A 122 7.97 10.23 17.98
C GLU A 122 8.90 9.19 17.36
N ASP A 123 8.77 7.91 17.70
CA ASP A 123 9.52 6.81 17.07
C ASP A 123 9.33 6.83 15.54
N ALA A 124 8.09 6.95 15.07
CA ALA A 124 7.78 7.05 13.64
C ALA A 124 8.33 8.33 12.98
N ARG A 125 8.41 9.45 13.71
CA ARG A 125 9.01 10.70 13.22
C ARG A 125 10.52 10.54 13.10
N THR A 126 11.17 9.91 14.07
CA THR A 126 12.62 9.63 14.05
C THR A 126 12.99 8.68 12.91
N MET A 127 12.23 7.60 12.69
CA MET A 127 12.45 6.69 11.54
C MET A 127 12.32 7.39 10.19
N ARG A 128 11.36 8.31 10.06
CA ARG A 128 11.19 9.14 8.86
C ARG A 128 12.33 10.14 8.68
N ALA A 129 12.77 10.79 9.76
CA ALA A 129 13.87 11.74 9.72
C ALA A 129 15.18 11.07 9.27
N VAL A 130 15.51 9.89 9.80
CA VAL A 130 16.71 9.15 9.41
C VAL A 130 16.66 8.68 7.96
N ALA A 131 15.50 8.19 7.49
CA ALA A 131 15.35 7.78 6.11
C ALA A 131 15.50 8.96 5.13
N ARG A 132 14.91 10.11 5.44
CA ARG A 132 15.10 11.34 4.64
C ARG A 132 16.56 11.80 4.61
N GLY A 133 17.27 11.72 5.74
CA GLY A 133 18.70 12.03 5.80
C GLY A 133 19.54 11.14 4.88
N ARG A 134 19.26 9.82 4.85
CA ARG A 134 19.93 8.88 3.94
C ARG A 134 19.62 9.16 2.47
N ALA A 135 18.38 9.49 2.14
CA ALA A 135 18.01 9.82 0.76
C ALA A 135 18.71 11.10 0.26
N GLY A 136 18.88 12.10 1.14
CA GLY A 136 19.60 13.33 0.82
C GLY A 136 21.11 13.13 0.60
N GLU A 137 21.75 12.29 1.42
CA GLU A 137 23.19 11.97 1.32
C GLU A 137 23.55 11.33 -0.04
N VAL A 138 22.66 10.52 -0.60
CA VAL A 138 22.86 9.92 -1.94
C VAL A 138 22.82 10.97 -3.06
N VAL A 139 22.06 12.05 -2.90
CA VAL A 139 21.94 13.12 -3.91
C VAL A 139 23.14 14.08 -3.85
N GLU A 140 23.72 14.32 -2.67
CA GLU A 140 24.93 15.14 -2.52
C GLU A 140 26.17 14.49 -3.14
N HIS A 141 26.27 13.16 -3.14
CA HIS A 141 27.40 12.47 -3.78
C HIS A 141 27.34 12.44 -5.32
N LEU A 142 26.22 12.86 -5.94
CA LEU A 142 26.06 12.89 -7.39
C LEU A 142 26.22 14.29 -8.02
N HIS A 143 26.39 15.33 -7.20
CA HIS A 143 26.62 16.69 -7.68
C HIS A 143 27.98 17.22 -7.24
N SER A 144 28.97 17.15 -8.13
CA SER A 144 29.81 18.30 -8.52
C SER A 144 30.78 17.91 -9.62
N PRO A 145 30.80 18.69 -10.72
CA PRO A 145 32.02 19.46 -10.95
C PRO A 145 31.75 20.97 -10.81
N SER A 146 32.45 21.55 -9.84
CA SER A 146 33.04 22.89 -9.79
C SER A 146 32.53 23.92 -10.80
N SER A 147 31.75 24.88 -10.32
CA SER A 147 31.70 26.23 -10.89
C SER A 147 31.88 27.26 -9.77
N THR A 148 33.16 27.60 -9.57
CA THR A 148 33.61 28.80 -8.87
C THR A 148 32.98 30.05 -9.49
N SER A 149 32.11 30.72 -8.74
CA SER A 149 31.74 32.11 -8.98
C SER A 149 31.51 32.80 -7.64
N SER A 150 32.53 33.54 -7.26
CA SER A 150 32.61 34.41 -6.09
C SER A 150 31.70 35.63 -6.24
N SER A 151 30.90 35.93 -5.22
CA SER A 151 30.38 37.27 -4.96
C SER A 151 30.27 37.51 -3.46
N PRO A 152 31.04 38.44 -2.88
CA PRO A 152 30.99 38.77 -1.46
C PRO A 152 29.95 39.87 -1.24
N THR A 153 28.86 39.54 -0.53
CA THR A 153 27.89 40.55 -0.06
C THR A 153 27.92 40.60 1.46
N SER A 154 28.36 41.75 1.97
CA SER A 154 28.61 42.06 3.37
C SER A 154 27.38 41.89 4.28
N PRO A 155 27.52 41.34 5.51
CA PRO A 155 26.47 41.36 6.50
C PRO A 155 26.46 42.68 7.30
N LYS A 156 25.31 43.34 7.34
CA LYS A 156 25.03 44.46 8.26
C LYS A 156 24.94 43.94 9.69
N LYS A 157 25.83 44.47 10.53
CA LYS A 157 25.99 44.23 11.95
C LYS A 157 24.96 45.05 12.73
N ASN A 158 23.87 44.43 13.18
CA ASN A 158 23.02 45.02 14.23
C ASN A 158 23.48 44.44 15.57
N ALA A 159 24.26 45.24 16.27
CA ALA A 159 24.63 45.00 17.66
C ALA A 159 23.44 45.41 18.54
N ASN A 160 22.88 44.43 19.24
CA ASN A 160 22.17 44.69 20.49
C ASN A 160 22.72 43.66 21.50
N ASP A 161 23.80 44.08 22.15
CA ASP A 161 24.37 43.45 23.34
C ASP A 161 23.48 43.80 24.54
N ASN A 162 22.94 42.78 25.19
CA ASN A 162 22.76 42.64 26.64
C ASN A 162 21.67 41.59 26.90
N ASP A 163 22.02 40.32 26.70
CA ASP A 163 21.38 39.24 27.44
C ASP A 163 22.45 38.18 27.70
N GLU A 164 22.70 37.93 28.98
CA GLU A 164 23.65 36.92 29.43
C GLU A 164 23.38 35.58 28.72
N PRO A 165 24.41 34.89 28.21
CA PRO A 165 24.24 33.55 27.70
C PRO A 165 24.00 32.63 28.91
N GLU A 166 22.74 32.51 29.31
CA GLU A 166 22.29 31.46 30.20
C GLU A 166 22.67 30.15 29.52
N THR A 167 23.77 29.55 29.98
CA THR A 167 24.27 28.26 29.51
C THR A 167 23.25 27.21 29.92
N THR A 168 22.17 27.15 29.16
CA THR A 168 21.25 26.02 29.15
C THR A 168 22.12 24.83 28.85
N LYS A 169 22.41 24.05 29.90
CA LYS A 169 23.03 22.73 29.78
C LYS A 169 22.17 21.98 28.79
N THR A 170 22.58 21.99 27.52
CA THR A 170 22.11 21.10 26.50
C THR A 170 22.53 19.75 27.01
N SER A 171 21.62 19.12 27.77
CA SER A 171 21.69 17.71 28.09
C SER A 171 22.05 17.06 26.77
N THR A 172 23.29 16.59 26.65
CA THR A 172 23.78 15.67 25.64
C THR A 172 23.01 14.38 25.87
N GLY A 173 21.70 14.47 25.62
CA GLY A 173 20.73 13.47 25.90
C GLY A 173 21.05 12.38 24.94
N ARG A 174 21.60 11.28 25.45
CA ARG A 174 21.77 10.02 24.72
C ARG A 174 20.60 9.90 23.76
N GLY A 175 20.90 9.95 22.47
CA GLY A 175 19.90 9.97 21.40
C GLY A 175 18.82 8.98 21.74
N ARG A 176 17.57 9.45 21.83
CA ARG A 176 16.48 8.66 22.40
C ARG A 176 16.31 7.41 21.54
N MET A 177 16.71 6.26 22.07
CA MET A 177 16.67 5.00 21.32
C MET A 177 15.22 4.65 20.96
N ILE A 178 14.99 4.33 19.69
CA ILE A 178 13.74 3.72 19.25
C ILE A 178 13.50 2.44 20.06
N ALA A 179 12.24 2.19 20.43
CA ALA A 179 11.84 0.97 21.11
C ALA A 179 12.25 -0.28 20.29
N SER A 180 12.57 -1.42 20.92
CA SER A 180 12.74 -2.68 20.19
C SER A 180 11.46 -3.08 19.47
N TRP A 181 11.53 -3.92 18.44
CA TRP A 181 10.35 -4.37 17.69
C TRP A 181 9.18 -4.80 18.59
N GLU A 182 9.42 -5.61 19.63
CA GLU A 182 8.39 -6.13 20.57
C GLU A 182 7.69 -5.02 21.37
N ASN A 183 8.39 -3.91 21.58
CA ASN A 183 7.94 -2.77 22.38
C ASN A 183 7.49 -1.58 21.51
N ALA A 184 7.84 -1.60 20.22
CA ALA A 184 7.38 -0.65 19.22
C ALA A 184 5.86 -0.77 19.06
N GLY A 185 5.18 0.37 18.88
CA GLY A 185 3.76 0.36 18.57
C GLY A 185 3.49 0.05 17.11
N GLU A 186 2.22 0.14 16.71
CA GLU A 186 1.79 -0.22 15.35
C GLU A 186 2.42 0.67 14.28
N LEU A 187 2.53 1.99 14.53
CA LEU A 187 3.09 2.96 13.58
C LEU A 187 4.54 2.69 13.13
N PRO A 188 5.54 2.59 14.02
CA PRO A 188 6.91 2.27 13.61
C PRO A 188 7.01 0.89 12.93
N ARG A 189 6.20 -0.08 13.37
CA ARG A 189 6.17 -1.40 12.74
C ARG A 189 5.62 -1.35 11.32
N ILE A 190 4.48 -0.69 11.08
CA ILE A 190 3.89 -0.63 9.74
C ILE A 190 4.76 0.16 8.76
N ILE A 191 5.47 1.20 9.22
CA ILE A 191 6.46 1.92 8.40
C ILE A 191 7.56 0.95 7.93
N ALA A 192 8.15 0.19 8.86
CA ALA A 192 9.20 -0.77 8.49
C ALA A 192 8.64 -1.92 7.62
N THR A 193 7.44 -2.42 7.91
CA THR A 193 6.76 -3.43 7.09
C THR A 193 6.43 -2.92 5.68
N ASN A 194 6.06 -1.64 5.52
CA ASN A 194 5.81 -1.09 4.18
C ASN A 194 7.10 -0.93 3.39
N ARG A 195 8.19 -0.45 4.02
CA ARG A 195 9.52 -0.40 3.40
C ARG A 195 10.06 -1.78 3.00
N ALA A 196 9.65 -2.82 3.72
CA ALA A 196 10.04 -4.19 3.38
C ALA A 196 9.48 -4.64 2.01
N LEU A 197 8.42 -4.00 1.47
CA LEU A 197 7.86 -4.36 0.17
C LEU A 197 8.90 -4.25 -0.97
N ASP A 198 9.83 -3.30 -0.87
CA ASP A 198 10.90 -3.09 -1.86
C ASP A 198 11.81 -4.32 -2.03
N ARG A 199 11.86 -5.20 -1.03
CA ARG A 199 12.64 -6.45 -1.07
C ARG A 199 11.94 -7.57 -1.85
N PHE A 200 10.64 -7.45 -2.08
CA PHE A 200 9.81 -8.48 -2.69
C PHE A 200 9.33 -8.11 -4.10
N GLY A 201 9.42 -6.83 -4.50
CA GLY A 201 8.99 -6.36 -5.81
C GLY A 201 8.73 -4.85 -5.85
N VAL A 202 7.98 -4.41 -6.84
CA VAL A 202 7.52 -3.02 -6.97
C VAL A 202 6.40 -2.78 -5.95
N PRO A 203 6.57 -1.85 -5.00
CA PRO A 203 5.55 -1.57 -4.00
C PRO A 203 4.35 -0.83 -4.63
N MET A 204 3.17 -1.39 -4.44
CA MET A 204 1.91 -0.78 -4.83
C MET A 204 1.09 -0.45 -3.58
N ALA A 205 0.47 0.73 -3.57
CA ALA A 205 -0.57 1.12 -2.63
C ALA A 205 -1.91 0.60 -3.13
N PHE A 206 -2.75 0.11 -2.23
CA PHE A 206 -4.11 -0.26 -2.58
C PHE A 206 -5.11 0.12 -1.49
N SER A 207 -6.35 0.38 -1.90
CA SER A 207 -7.49 0.46 -1.00
C SER A 207 -8.60 -0.49 -1.45
N VAL A 208 -9.35 -1.04 -0.50
CA VAL A 208 -10.49 -1.92 -0.77
C VAL A 208 -11.68 -1.49 0.06
N ASN A 209 -12.78 -1.32 -0.65
CA ASN A 209 -14.09 -0.98 -0.16
C ASN A 209 -14.93 -2.27 -0.04
N PHE A 210 -15.54 -2.53 1.12
CA PHE A 210 -16.30 -3.76 1.37
C PHE A 210 -17.82 -3.61 1.31
N ASP A 211 -18.47 -4.52 0.61
CA ASP A 211 -19.92 -4.70 0.62
C ASP A 211 -20.47 -4.83 2.07
N PRO A 212 -21.60 -4.21 2.41
CA PRO A 212 -22.17 -4.25 3.76
C PRO A 212 -22.40 -5.67 4.31
N LYS A 213 -22.75 -6.64 3.45
CA LYS A 213 -22.93 -8.04 3.88
C LYS A 213 -21.60 -8.65 4.30
N LEU A 214 -20.50 -8.30 3.63
CA LEU A 214 -19.16 -8.74 4.01
C LEU A 214 -18.69 -8.06 5.29
N ILE A 215 -19.00 -6.78 5.48
CA ILE A 215 -18.70 -6.07 6.72
C ILE A 215 -19.42 -6.75 7.89
N LYS A 216 -20.72 -7.05 7.73
CA LYS A 216 -21.49 -7.80 8.73
C LYS A 216 -20.86 -9.16 9.02
N ALA A 217 -20.59 -9.96 7.97
CA ALA A 217 -19.97 -11.28 8.13
C ALA A 217 -18.59 -11.24 8.80
N GLY A 218 -17.82 -10.16 8.58
CA GLY A 218 -16.54 -9.95 9.24
C GLY A 218 -16.66 -9.51 10.70
N ASN A 219 -17.67 -8.72 11.05
CA ASN A 219 -17.97 -8.36 12.45
C ASN A 219 -18.47 -9.58 13.25
N ASP A 220 -19.24 -10.46 12.62
CA ASP A 220 -19.72 -11.72 13.19
C ASP A 220 -18.61 -12.80 13.26
N ASN A 221 -17.40 -12.52 12.77
CA ASN A 221 -16.30 -13.49 12.75
C ASN A 221 -15.54 -13.49 14.09
N ASP A 222 -15.37 -14.67 14.68
CA ASP A 222 -14.64 -14.84 15.96
C ASP A 222 -13.18 -14.35 15.94
N ARG A 223 -12.54 -14.33 14.76
CA ARG A 223 -11.18 -13.81 14.58
C ARG A 223 -11.13 -12.30 14.32
N GLY A 224 -12.30 -11.68 14.19
CA GLY A 224 -12.51 -10.26 13.96
C GLY A 224 -12.47 -9.85 12.49
N LEU A 225 -13.02 -8.67 12.23
CA LEU A 225 -13.19 -8.09 10.90
C LEU A 225 -11.89 -8.02 10.09
N LEU A 226 -10.79 -7.56 10.70
CA LEU A 226 -9.50 -7.43 10.01
C LEU A 226 -8.96 -8.78 9.49
N ASP A 227 -9.03 -9.85 10.29
CA ASP A 227 -8.55 -11.17 9.85
C ASP A 227 -9.47 -11.75 8.78
N TYR A 228 -10.79 -11.57 8.91
CA TYR A 228 -11.77 -11.96 7.90
C TYR A 228 -11.47 -11.31 6.54
N MET A 229 -11.33 -9.98 6.51
CA MET A 229 -11.08 -9.23 5.27
C MET A 229 -9.70 -9.53 4.67
N ARG A 230 -8.66 -9.64 5.51
CA ARG A 230 -7.31 -10.02 5.05
C ARG A 230 -7.31 -11.38 4.35
N ARG A 231 -7.94 -12.39 4.95
CA ARG A 231 -8.02 -13.74 4.36
C ARG A 231 -8.77 -13.73 3.05
N ARG A 232 -9.83 -12.93 2.95
CA ARG A 232 -10.61 -12.78 1.73
C ARG A 232 -9.76 -12.19 0.60
N ILE A 233 -9.00 -11.12 0.88
CA ILE A 233 -8.02 -10.55 -0.07
C ILE A 233 -6.97 -11.60 -0.45
N ALA A 234 -6.33 -12.24 0.53
CA ALA A 234 -5.29 -13.24 0.27
C ALA A 234 -5.79 -14.39 -0.62
N LEU A 235 -7.01 -14.89 -0.36
CA LEU A 235 -7.64 -15.93 -1.16
C LEU A 235 -8.02 -15.45 -2.57
N GLY A 236 -8.49 -14.21 -2.69
CA GLY A 236 -8.78 -13.58 -3.99
C GLY A 236 -7.53 -13.47 -4.85
N LEU A 237 -6.44 -12.97 -4.27
CA LEU A 237 -5.13 -12.87 -4.92
C LEU A 237 -4.60 -14.26 -5.30
N LYS A 238 -4.63 -15.24 -4.38
CA LYS A 238 -4.19 -16.62 -4.67
C LYS A 238 -4.94 -17.26 -5.83
N ARG A 239 -6.24 -17.02 -5.94
CA ARG A 239 -7.05 -17.55 -7.06
C ARG A 239 -6.72 -16.88 -8.38
N ALA A 240 -6.39 -15.59 -8.37
CA ALA A 240 -6.12 -14.82 -9.58
C ALA A 240 -4.67 -14.97 -10.07
N LEU A 241 -3.72 -15.12 -9.15
CA LEU A 241 -2.28 -15.08 -9.43
C LEU A 241 -1.59 -16.44 -9.25
N GLY A 242 -2.26 -17.44 -8.67
CA GLY A 242 -1.66 -18.71 -8.26
C GLY A 242 -0.94 -18.65 -6.91
N GLU A 243 -0.61 -17.46 -6.43
CA GLU A 243 0.04 -17.20 -5.14
C GLU A 243 -0.53 -15.97 -4.44
N THR A 244 -0.17 -15.78 -3.16
CA THR A 244 -0.48 -14.54 -2.44
C THR A 244 0.79 -13.71 -2.36
N PRO A 245 0.90 -12.60 -3.11
CA PRO A 245 2.08 -11.74 -3.02
C PRO A 245 2.23 -11.17 -1.60
N PRO A 246 3.46 -10.87 -1.15
CA PRO A 246 3.69 -10.24 0.14
C PRO A 246 2.91 -8.94 0.27
N LEU A 247 2.11 -8.84 1.34
CA LEU A 247 1.20 -7.72 1.53
C LEU A 247 0.99 -7.40 3.01
N TRP A 248 0.63 -6.16 3.27
CA TRP A 248 0.04 -5.72 4.53
C TRP A 248 -1.30 -5.04 4.29
N VAL A 249 -2.17 -5.11 5.29
CA VAL A 249 -3.47 -4.43 5.33
C VAL A 249 -3.63 -3.69 6.66
N ALA A 250 -4.27 -2.54 6.62
CA ALA A 250 -4.70 -1.78 7.78
C ALA A 250 -6.15 -1.33 7.60
N ILE A 251 -6.93 -1.41 8.68
CA ILE A 251 -8.33 -1.01 8.71
C ILE A 251 -8.48 0.43 9.17
N GLU A 252 -9.32 1.17 8.48
CA GLU A 252 -9.76 2.53 8.82
C GLU A 252 -11.29 2.57 8.76
N THR A 253 -11.91 3.44 9.57
CA THR A 253 -13.32 3.79 9.40
C THR A 253 -13.47 5.19 8.83
N ASP A 254 -14.42 5.35 7.90
CA ASP A 254 -14.81 6.64 7.34
C ASP A 254 -15.62 7.50 8.33
N ASP A 255 -16.20 8.59 7.82
CA ASP A 255 -17.02 9.49 8.63
C ASP A 255 -18.39 8.91 9.04
N ASP A 256 -18.84 7.85 8.37
CA ASP A 256 -20.05 7.10 8.71
C ASP A 256 -19.75 5.88 9.61
N GLY A 257 -18.47 5.69 9.98
CA GLY A 257 -18.02 4.52 10.76
C GLY A 257 -17.91 3.25 9.93
N ARG A 258 -18.03 3.33 8.61
CA ARG A 258 -17.90 2.19 7.71
C ARG A 258 -16.43 1.80 7.58
N PRO A 259 -16.08 0.52 7.75
CA PRO A 259 -14.72 0.05 7.58
C PRO A 259 -14.33 -0.13 6.11
N HIS A 260 -13.12 0.32 5.78
CA HIS A 260 -12.39 0.02 4.54
C HIS A 260 -10.95 -0.40 4.86
N LEU A 261 -10.28 -1.06 3.92
CA LEU A 261 -8.89 -1.43 4.05
C LEU A 261 -8.00 -0.55 3.18
N HIS A 262 -6.84 -0.20 3.72
CA HIS A 262 -5.68 0.25 2.98
C HIS A 262 -4.60 -0.81 3.09
N GLY A 263 -3.69 -0.85 2.13
CA GLY A 263 -2.59 -1.80 2.20
C GLY A 263 -1.46 -1.47 1.25
N GLY A 264 -0.40 -2.24 1.39
CA GLY A 264 0.69 -2.27 0.44
C GLY A 264 0.93 -3.71 -0.01
N ILE A 265 1.25 -3.89 -1.29
CA ILE A 265 1.51 -5.19 -1.90
C ILE A 265 2.74 -5.08 -2.80
N ALA A 266 3.59 -6.10 -2.79
CA ALA A 266 4.78 -6.17 -3.63
C ALA A 266 4.43 -6.95 -4.91
N LEU A 267 4.56 -6.32 -6.08
CA LEU A 267 4.30 -6.93 -7.37
C LEU A 267 5.60 -7.20 -8.13
N THR A 268 5.67 -8.32 -8.83
CA THR A 268 6.77 -8.67 -9.75
C THR A 268 6.27 -8.55 -11.18
N ASP A 269 7.13 -8.79 -12.15
CA ASP A 269 6.81 -8.91 -13.58
C ASP A 269 5.70 -9.95 -13.87
N LYS A 270 5.56 -10.97 -13.03
CA LYS A 270 4.49 -11.98 -13.12
C LYS A 270 3.10 -11.47 -12.72
N HIS A 271 3.03 -10.31 -12.07
CA HIS A 271 1.80 -9.79 -11.49
C HIS A 271 1.24 -8.62 -12.30
N ALA A 272 0.39 -8.91 -13.28
CA ALA A 272 -0.29 -7.87 -14.05
C ALA A 272 -1.18 -6.99 -13.13
N PRO A 273 -0.96 -5.66 -13.02
CA PRO A 273 -1.69 -4.80 -12.09
C PRO A 273 -3.21 -4.83 -12.27
N ALA A 274 -3.70 -4.96 -13.51
CA ALA A 274 -5.13 -5.07 -13.80
C ALA A 274 -5.77 -6.33 -13.17
N VAL A 275 -5.04 -7.46 -13.17
CA VAL A 275 -5.51 -8.72 -12.56
C VAL A 275 -5.54 -8.58 -11.04
N VAL A 276 -4.52 -7.93 -10.45
CA VAL A 276 -4.47 -7.63 -9.02
C VAL A 276 -5.64 -6.74 -8.61
N LEU A 277 -5.88 -5.65 -9.35
CA LEU A 277 -6.99 -4.73 -9.09
C LEU A 277 -8.35 -5.45 -9.18
N GLY A 278 -8.55 -6.29 -10.20
CA GLY A 278 -9.76 -7.10 -10.34
C GLY A 278 -9.96 -8.08 -9.17
N ALA A 279 -8.88 -8.70 -8.69
CA ALA A 279 -8.91 -9.58 -7.52
C ALA A 279 -9.26 -8.84 -6.23
N LEU A 280 -8.71 -7.64 -6.04
CA LEU A 280 -9.00 -6.75 -4.90
C LEU A 280 -10.47 -6.30 -4.92
N ALA A 281 -10.96 -5.83 -6.06
CA ALA A 281 -12.36 -5.43 -6.25
C ALA A 281 -13.31 -6.60 -5.94
N LYS A 282 -13.02 -7.80 -6.46
CA LYS A 282 -13.81 -9.01 -6.19
C LYS A 282 -13.76 -9.43 -4.72
N ALA A 283 -12.63 -9.23 -4.04
CA ALA A 283 -12.53 -9.46 -2.60
C ALA A 283 -13.38 -8.46 -1.81
N GLY A 284 -13.50 -7.22 -2.26
CA GLY A 284 -14.41 -6.19 -1.73
C GLY A 284 -15.90 -6.52 -1.85
N GLY A 285 -16.27 -7.44 -2.76
CA GLY A 285 -17.65 -7.86 -2.98
C GLY A 285 -18.38 -6.98 -3.99
N ASN A 286 -19.71 -7.11 -4.05
CA ASN A 286 -20.53 -6.36 -5.00
C ASN A 286 -20.74 -4.95 -4.49
N TRP A 287 -19.92 -4.01 -4.96
CA TRP A 287 -20.08 -2.62 -4.62
C TRP A 287 -21.10 -1.96 -5.55
N THR A 288 -22.26 -1.62 -5.01
CA THR A 288 -23.38 -1.06 -5.79
C THR A 288 -23.52 0.46 -5.68
N ARG A 289 -22.69 1.12 -4.86
CA ARG A 289 -22.77 2.58 -4.67
C ARG A 289 -22.09 3.29 -5.84
N GLN A 290 -22.85 4.13 -6.55
CA GLN A 290 -22.32 5.06 -7.57
C GLN A 290 -21.25 5.97 -6.95
N GLY A 291 -20.19 6.26 -7.71
CA GLY A 291 -19.18 7.26 -7.36
C GLY A 291 -17.99 6.80 -6.50
N SER A 292 -17.86 5.52 -6.16
CA SER A 292 -16.63 5.02 -5.50
C SER A 292 -16.19 3.69 -6.07
N ALA A 293 -14.93 3.61 -6.48
CA ALA A 293 -14.35 2.37 -6.97
C ALA A 293 -14.31 1.30 -5.85
N PRO A 294 -14.61 0.02 -6.16
CA PRO A 294 -14.55 -1.07 -5.19
C PRO A 294 -13.12 -1.33 -4.68
N ALA A 295 -12.11 -0.97 -5.48
CA ALA A 295 -10.70 -1.00 -5.11
C ALA A 295 -9.93 0.07 -5.89
N ASP A 296 -8.80 0.49 -5.33
CA ASP A 296 -7.78 1.31 -5.99
C ASP A 296 -6.42 0.59 -5.89
N LEU A 297 -5.57 0.72 -6.91
CA LEU A 297 -4.23 0.15 -6.96
C LEU A 297 -3.32 1.08 -7.76
N ARG A 298 -2.25 1.56 -7.12
CA ARG A 298 -1.31 2.51 -7.75
C ARG A 298 0.12 2.35 -7.20
N PRO A 299 1.16 2.77 -7.94
CA PRO A 299 2.51 2.83 -7.40
C PRO A 299 2.60 3.68 -6.13
N GLN A 300 3.46 3.29 -5.18
CA GLN A 300 3.69 4.08 -3.97
C GLN A 300 4.64 5.26 -4.25
N HIS A 301 4.14 6.50 -4.11
CA HIS A 301 4.96 7.72 -4.26
C HIS A 301 5.56 8.21 -2.93
N ASP A 302 4.84 8.05 -1.81
CA ASP A 302 5.33 8.34 -0.45
C ASP A 302 5.09 7.10 0.43
N PRO A 303 6.04 6.15 0.47
CA PRO A 303 5.86 4.90 1.22
C PRO A 303 5.58 5.12 2.70
N ASP A 304 6.23 6.10 3.33
CA ASP A 304 6.05 6.36 4.76
C ASP A 304 4.73 7.08 5.05
N GLY A 305 4.37 8.06 4.21
CA GLY A 305 3.08 8.74 4.28
C GLY A 305 1.92 7.75 4.08
N TRP A 306 2.05 6.86 3.09
CA TRP A 306 1.06 5.81 2.82
C TRP A 306 0.89 4.85 3.99
N ALA A 307 1.98 4.36 4.59
CA ALA A 307 1.91 3.45 5.74
C ALA A 307 1.25 4.10 6.99
N VAL A 308 1.36 5.42 7.12
CA VAL A 308 0.81 6.17 8.26
C VAL A 308 -0.64 6.59 8.01
N TYR A 309 -1.03 6.76 6.75
CA TYR A 309 -2.34 7.26 6.35
C TYR A 309 -3.53 6.57 7.05
N PRO A 310 -3.61 5.23 7.14
CA PRO A 310 -4.75 4.54 7.76
C PRO A 310 -4.89 4.79 9.27
N PHE A 311 -3.82 5.29 9.90
CA PHE A 311 -3.76 5.51 11.34
C PHE A 311 -4.12 6.94 11.74
N LYS A 312 -4.46 7.83 10.80
CA LYS A 312 -4.87 9.22 11.09
C LYS A 312 -6.06 9.29 12.05
N ARG A 313 -6.99 8.33 11.94
CA ARG A 313 -8.19 8.19 12.77
C ARG A 313 -8.16 6.99 13.72
N LYS A 314 -6.98 6.46 14.08
CA LYS A 314 -6.83 5.18 14.80
C LYS A 314 -7.69 5.02 16.06
N GLU A 315 -7.88 6.07 16.85
CA GLU A 315 -8.70 5.98 18.08
C GLU A 315 -10.19 5.87 17.76
N ARG A 316 -10.65 6.63 16.74
CA ARG A 316 -12.01 6.53 16.19
C ARG A 316 -12.23 5.15 15.59
N THR A 317 -11.33 4.69 14.72
CA THR A 317 -11.39 3.35 14.11
C THR A 317 -11.51 2.27 15.19
N ARG A 318 -10.68 2.32 16.24
CA ARG A 318 -10.75 1.34 17.35
C ARG A 318 -12.10 1.38 18.06
N ARG A 319 -12.66 2.58 18.31
CA ARG A 319 -13.97 2.73 18.95
C ARG A 319 -15.07 2.13 18.08
N ASP A 320 -15.12 2.51 16.81
CA ASP A 320 -16.15 2.10 15.87
C ASP A 320 -16.11 0.57 15.67
N LEU A 321 -14.91 -0.03 15.55
CA LEU A 321 -14.74 -1.48 15.46
C LEU A 321 -15.15 -2.23 16.72
N ARG A 322 -14.92 -1.67 17.92
CA ARG A 322 -15.40 -2.29 19.17
C ARG A 322 -16.91 -2.27 19.23
N GLN A 323 -17.52 -1.13 18.91
CA GLN A 323 -18.97 -0.98 18.92
C GLN A 323 -19.63 -1.94 17.93
N ALA A 324 -19.10 -2.03 16.71
CA ALA A 324 -19.61 -2.94 15.67
C ALA A 324 -19.50 -4.42 16.06
N ALA A 325 -18.48 -4.79 16.83
CA ALA A 325 -18.26 -6.17 17.31
C ALA A 325 -18.86 -6.45 18.71
N GLY A 326 -19.58 -5.50 19.32
CA GLY A 326 -20.12 -5.65 20.68
C GLY A 326 -19.04 -5.83 21.78
N LEU A 327 -17.82 -5.35 21.53
CA LEU A 327 -16.70 -5.50 22.45
C LEU A 327 -16.68 -4.40 23.53
N PRO A 328 -16.17 -4.69 24.75
CA PRO A 328 -16.04 -3.69 25.78
C PRO A 328 -15.09 -2.54 25.36
N PRO A 329 -15.26 -1.30 25.88
CA PRO A 329 -14.50 -0.12 25.45
C PRO A 329 -12.98 -0.25 25.57
N ASP A 330 -12.48 -1.10 26.47
CA ASP A 330 -11.06 -1.34 26.71
C ASP A 330 -10.50 -2.56 25.95
N ALA A 331 -11.34 -3.27 25.17
CA ALA A 331 -10.92 -4.38 24.34
C ALA A 331 -9.79 -3.95 23.38
N ARG A 332 -8.83 -4.85 23.17
CA ARG A 332 -7.73 -4.60 22.23
C ARG A 332 -8.20 -4.96 20.82
N VAL A 333 -8.24 -3.96 19.96
CA VAL A 333 -8.47 -4.12 18.52
C VAL A 333 -7.15 -3.90 17.79
N GLY A 334 -6.75 -4.86 16.96
CA GLY A 334 -5.60 -4.71 16.05
C GLY A 334 -6.04 -3.93 14.82
N LEU A 335 -5.22 -2.97 14.37
CA LEU A 335 -5.55 -2.15 13.20
C LEU A 335 -4.82 -2.58 11.92
N TYR A 336 -3.81 -3.43 12.02
CA TYR A 336 -3.09 -3.91 10.84
C TYR A 336 -2.65 -5.36 10.98
N ALA A 337 -2.45 -5.99 9.83
CA ALA A 337 -1.91 -7.32 9.70
C ALA A 337 -1.06 -7.40 8.41
N ALA A 338 -0.11 -8.30 8.36
CA ALA A 338 0.75 -8.49 7.20
C ALA A 338 1.07 -9.97 7.00
N SER A 339 1.59 -10.31 5.82
CA SER A 339 2.11 -11.64 5.55
C SER A 339 3.35 -11.93 6.41
N ALA A 340 3.65 -13.21 6.65
CA ALA A 340 4.63 -13.61 7.65
C ALA A 340 6.05 -13.21 7.24
N GLU A 341 6.38 -13.43 5.97
CA GLU A 341 7.62 -13.05 5.32
C GLU A 341 7.84 -11.53 5.36
N LEU A 342 6.79 -10.75 5.10
CA LEU A 342 6.87 -9.29 5.15
C LEU A 342 7.03 -8.76 6.57
N LEU A 343 6.44 -9.41 7.58
CA LEU A 343 6.66 -9.08 8.99
C LEU A 343 8.08 -9.41 9.45
N ALA A 344 8.66 -10.51 8.97
CA ALA A 344 10.04 -10.87 9.29
C ALA A 344 11.02 -9.83 8.74
N GLU A 345 10.84 -9.43 7.48
CA GLU A 345 11.69 -8.41 6.85
C GLU A 345 11.46 -7.01 7.46
N GLY A 346 10.20 -6.65 7.75
CA GLY A 346 9.90 -5.40 8.45
C GLY A 346 10.56 -5.33 9.84
N ARG A 347 10.66 -6.45 10.55
CA ARG A 347 11.41 -6.53 11.81
C ARG A 347 12.91 -6.30 11.59
N HIS A 348 13.49 -6.89 10.55
CA HIS A 348 14.90 -6.71 10.19
C HIS A 348 15.20 -5.22 9.94
N ILE A 349 14.46 -4.58 9.02
CA ILE A 349 14.60 -3.16 8.69
C ILE A 349 14.45 -2.27 9.94
N HIS A 350 13.51 -2.57 10.81
CA HIS A 350 13.30 -1.80 12.04
C HIS A 350 14.50 -1.89 12.99
N GLU A 351 15.07 -3.09 13.20
CA GLU A 351 16.24 -3.24 14.08
C GLU A 351 17.50 -2.61 13.47
N GLU A 352 17.70 -2.67 12.16
CA GLU A 352 18.78 -1.93 11.48
C GLU A 352 18.67 -0.42 11.75
N GLN A 353 17.48 0.14 11.60
CA GLN A 353 17.23 1.56 11.85
C GLN A 353 17.46 1.94 13.31
N ARG A 354 17.03 1.07 14.23
CA ARG A 354 17.27 1.25 15.66
C ARG A 354 18.77 1.25 15.98
N GLN A 355 19.58 0.39 15.37
CA GLN A 355 21.03 0.37 15.56
C GLN A 355 21.69 1.65 15.04
N VAL A 356 21.28 2.12 13.87
CA VAL A 356 21.81 3.34 13.25
C VAL A 356 21.51 4.56 14.10
N ILE A 357 20.32 4.64 14.67
CA ILE A 357 19.91 5.74 15.56
C ILE A 357 20.64 5.66 16.90
N GLY A 358 20.84 4.46 17.46
CA GLY A 358 21.52 4.30 18.74
C GLY A 358 23.03 4.54 18.70
N ARG A 359 23.65 4.59 17.50
CA ARG A 359 25.07 4.91 17.31
C ARG A 359 25.34 6.42 17.16
N ARG A 360 24.31 7.23 16.94
CA ARG A 360 24.38 8.69 16.88
C ARG A 360 24.09 9.27 18.25
#